data_AF-A0A9E5R491-F1
#
_entry.id   AF-A0A9E5R491-F1
#
_cell.length_a   1.000
_cell.length_b   1.000
_cell.length_c   1.000
_cell.angle_alpha   90.00
_cell.angle_beta   90.00
_cell.angle_gamma   90.00
#
_symmetry.space_group_name_H-M   'P 1'
#
loop_
_entity.id
_entity.type
_entity.pdbx_description
1 polymer ?
#
loop_
_entity_poly.entity_id
_entity_poly.type
_entity_poly.pdbx_seq_one_letter_code
_entity_poly.pdbx_strand_id
1 'polypeptide(L)'
;MEAITNALEDFRTAFNDQEPVVRDGLLILLALVVIIIFQRLARRFLIAFLKQLAKRSSRQWDDIVLSVVDRPLRLLVVALSLLAVQTIVGIEGSLHELFEALTYSLTILAALMLLYQLGDKVTRTPNTLRAVTALR
;
A
#
# COMPACT_ATOMS: atom_id res chain seq x y z
N MET A 1 -0.22 11.80 35.14
CA MET A 1 0.94 11.50 34.26
C MET A 1 1.80 10.39 34.86
N GLU A 2 2.14 10.44 36.15
CA GLU A 2 2.93 9.40 36.85
C GLU A 2 2.42 7.96 36.68
N ALA A 3 1.12 7.74 36.74
CA ALA A 3 0.53 6.40 36.57
C ALA A 3 0.75 5.81 35.16
N ILE A 4 0.86 6.65 34.13
CA ILE A 4 1.09 6.21 32.75
C ILE A 4 2.57 5.87 32.56
N THR A 5 3.47 6.65 33.13
CA THR A 5 4.92 6.39 33.08
C THR A 5 5.29 5.10 33.81
N ASN A 6 4.72 4.85 35.00
CA ASN A 6 5.02 3.63 35.75
C ASN A 6 4.48 2.38 35.03
N ALA A 7 3.27 2.45 34.46
CA ALA A 7 2.71 1.36 33.67
C ALA A 7 3.54 1.05 32.40
N LEU A 8 4.15 2.06 31.78
CA LEU A 8 5.05 1.87 30.63
C LEU A 8 6.38 1.23 31.04
N GLU A 9 6.88 1.56 32.22
CA GLU A 9 8.12 0.98 32.77
C GLU A 9 7.94 -0.50 33.12
N ASP A 10 6.83 -0.83 33.80
CA ASP A 10 6.47 -2.21 34.15
C ASP A 10 6.23 -3.08 32.90
N PHE A 11 5.61 -2.50 31.87
CA PHE A 11 5.45 -3.19 30.59
C PHE A 11 6.80 -3.43 29.91
N ARG A 12 7.70 -2.45 29.94
CA ARG A 12 9.02 -2.56 29.32
C ARG A 12 9.88 -3.63 29.99
N THR A 13 9.87 -3.70 31.33
CA THR A 13 10.61 -4.73 32.07
C THR A 13 10.02 -6.11 31.80
N ALA A 14 8.70 -6.28 31.88
CA ALA A 14 8.04 -7.55 31.56
C ALA A 14 8.25 -8.02 30.12
N PHE A 15 8.38 -7.09 29.17
CA PHE A 15 8.65 -7.40 27.76
C PHE A 15 10.11 -7.80 27.50
N ASN A 16 11.06 -7.19 28.22
CA ASN A 16 12.48 -7.52 28.10
C ASN A 16 12.86 -8.82 28.81
N ASP A 17 12.07 -9.25 29.79
CA ASP A 17 12.30 -10.50 30.56
C ASP A 17 11.79 -11.76 29.83
N GLN A 18 11.18 -11.60 28.65
CA GLN A 18 10.71 -12.71 27.83
C GLN A 18 11.87 -13.37 27.07
N GLU A 19 11.78 -14.70 26.90
CA GLU A 19 12.66 -15.47 26.01
C GLU A 19 12.72 -14.81 24.62
N PRO A 20 13.91 -14.71 24.01
CA PRO A 20 14.12 -13.94 22.78
C PRO A 20 13.19 -14.39 21.64
N VAL A 21 12.89 -15.70 21.58
CA VAL A 21 11.96 -16.27 20.60
C VAL A 21 10.53 -15.75 20.75
N VAL A 22 10.05 -15.59 21.99
CA VAL A 22 8.68 -15.12 22.26
C VAL A 22 8.57 -13.63 22.00
N ARG A 23 9.59 -12.85 22.41
CA ARG A 23 9.67 -11.41 22.18
C ARG A 23 9.63 -11.10 20.67
N ASP A 24 10.44 -11.78 19.88
CA ASP A 24 10.54 -11.54 18.44
C ASP A 24 9.25 -11.98 17.73
N GLY A 25 8.62 -13.07 18.16
CA GLY A 25 7.29 -13.48 17.67
C GLY A 25 6.20 -12.45 17.95
N LEU A 26 6.22 -11.82 19.13
CA LEU A 26 5.26 -10.78 19.52
C LEU A 26 5.45 -9.50 18.71
N LEU A 27 6.71 -9.12 18.42
CA LEU A 27 7.02 -8.00 17.54
C LEU A 27 6.54 -8.24 16.10
N ILE A 28 6.72 -9.45 15.56
CA ILE A 28 6.22 -9.82 14.24
C ILE A 28 4.68 -9.74 14.21
N LEU A 29 4.01 -10.27 15.24
CA LEU A 29 2.55 -10.21 15.33
C LEU A 29 2.05 -8.76 15.40
N LEU A 30 2.69 -7.93 16.21
CA LEU A 30 2.37 -6.50 16.33
C LEU A 30 2.57 -5.79 14.99
N ALA A 31 3.68 -6.05 14.31
CA ALA A 31 3.94 -5.49 12.98
C ALA A 31 2.86 -5.92 11.98
N LEU A 32 2.44 -7.19 11.99
CA LEU A 32 1.36 -7.70 11.14
C LEU A 32 0.03 -6.95 11.40
N VAL A 33 -0.30 -6.73 12.66
CA VAL A 33 -1.50 -5.96 13.04
C VAL A 33 -1.41 -4.52 12.53
N VAL A 34 -0.26 -3.87 12.69
CA VAL A 34 -0.01 -2.51 12.19
C VAL A 34 -0.15 -2.46 10.66
N ILE A 35 0.40 -3.43 9.92
CA ILE A 35 0.23 -3.52 8.46
C ILE A 35 -1.25 -3.57 8.09
N ILE A 36 -2.02 -4.46 8.73
CA ILE A 36 -3.43 -4.67 8.39
C ILE A 36 -4.22 -3.38 8.62
N ILE A 37 -3.95 -2.70 9.74
CA ILE A 37 -4.56 -1.41 10.06
C ILE A 37 -4.15 -0.37 9.01
N PHE A 38 -2.85 -0.25 8.73
CA PHE A 38 -2.34 0.74 7.78
C PHE A 38 -2.86 0.50 6.36
N GLN A 39 -2.94 -0.73 5.90
CA GLN A 39 -3.55 -1.07 4.61
C GLN A 39 -5.02 -0.67 4.54
N ARG A 40 -5.81 -0.96 5.59
CA ARG A 40 -7.22 -0.57 5.63
C ARG A 40 -7.37 0.96 5.65
N LEU A 41 -6.55 1.64 6.45
CA LEU A 41 -6.59 3.09 6.57
C LEU A 41 -6.15 3.75 5.26
N ALA A 42 -4.99 3.37 4.73
CA ALA A 42 -4.44 3.87 3.47
C ALA A 42 -5.41 3.63 2.32
N ARG A 43 -5.97 2.43 2.16
CA ARG A 43 -6.97 2.16 1.12
C ARG A 43 -8.18 3.09 1.26
N ARG A 44 -8.73 3.23 2.46
CA ARG A 44 -9.90 4.08 2.69
C ARG A 44 -9.58 5.55 2.41
N PHE A 45 -8.40 6.01 2.83
CA PHE A 45 -7.96 7.40 2.66
C PHE A 45 -7.62 7.72 1.20
N LEU A 46 -6.83 6.88 0.53
CA LEU A 46 -6.46 7.04 -0.88
C LEU A 46 -7.70 7.01 -1.78
N ILE A 47 -8.61 6.04 -1.59
CA ILE A 47 -9.84 5.97 -2.39
C ILE A 47 -10.76 7.15 -2.09
N ALA A 48 -10.89 7.57 -0.82
CA ALA A 48 -11.71 8.73 -0.47
C ALA A 48 -11.15 10.03 -1.06
N PHE A 49 -9.84 10.23 -0.98
CA PHE A 49 -9.14 11.39 -1.55
C PHE A 49 -9.28 11.43 -3.07
N LEU A 50 -9.06 10.29 -3.73
CA LEU A 50 -9.26 10.12 -5.16
C LEU A 50 -10.71 10.40 -5.57
N LYS A 51 -11.70 9.90 -4.83
CA LYS A 51 -13.12 10.23 -5.06
C LYS A 51 -13.44 11.71 -4.83
N GLN A 52 -12.78 12.35 -3.88
CA GLN A 52 -12.98 13.77 -3.58
C GLN A 52 -12.38 14.66 -4.68
N LEU A 53 -11.24 14.28 -5.24
CA LEU A 53 -10.67 14.91 -6.43
C LEU A 53 -11.59 14.73 -7.64
N ALA A 54 -12.09 13.51 -7.86
CA ALA A 54 -13.04 13.19 -8.92
C ALA A 54 -14.31 14.04 -8.84
N LYS A 55 -14.86 14.23 -7.63
CA LYS A 55 -16.06 15.06 -7.43
C LYS A 55 -15.86 16.53 -7.79
N ARG A 56 -14.62 17.04 -7.81
CA ARG A 56 -14.31 18.41 -8.25
C ARG A 56 -14.17 18.54 -9.76
N SER A 57 -13.99 17.44 -10.49
CA SER A 57 -13.89 17.41 -11.94
C SER A 57 -15.14 16.75 -12.51
N SER A 58 -16.06 17.53 -13.08
CA SER A 58 -17.28 17.01 -13.71
C SER A 58 -17.04 16.26 -15.04
N ARG A 59 -15.80 15.81 -15.31
CA ARG A 59 -15.40 15.26 -16.60
C ARG A 59 -15.30 13.73 -16.56
N GLN A 60 -15.91 13.11 -17.56
CA GLN A 60 -15.90 11.66 -17.85
C GLN A 60 -14.49 11.03 -17.90
N TRP A 61 -13.44 11.85 -18.07
CA TRP A 61 -12.04 11.45 -18.05
C TRP A 61 -11.54 11.03 -16.66
N ASP A 62 -12.08 11.61 -15.57
CA ASP A 62 -11.62 11.31 -14.21
C ASP A 62 -11.93 9.86 -13.81
N ASP A 63 -13.12 9.35 -14.16
CA ASP A 63 -13.50 7.96 -13.89
C ASP A 63 -12.58 6.97 -14.62
N ILE A 64 -12.14 7.31 -15.83
CA ILE A 64 -11.20 6.49 -16.62
C ILE A 64 -9.84 6.47 -15.92
N VAL A 65 -9.31 7.64 -15.54
CA VAL A 65 -8.00 7.75 -14.86
C VAL A 65 -8.03 7.00 -13.52
N LEU A 66 -9.11 7.15 -12.74
CA LEU A 66 -9.29 6.43 -11.48
C LEU A 66 -9.29 4.92 -11.66
N SER A 67 -9.97 4.43 -12.70
CA SER A 67 -10.00 2.99 -13.00
C SER A 67 -8.63 2.43 -13.37
N VAL A 68 -7.76 3.25 -13.99
CA VAL A 68 -6.40 2.88 -14.41
C VAL A 68 -5.45 2.86 -13.22
N VAL A 69 -5.58 3.82 -12.30
CA VAL A 69 -4.65 4.00 -11.17
C VAL A 69 -4.99 3.12 -9.98
N ASP A 70 -6.27 2.77 -9.77
CA ASP A 70 -6.71 2.03 -8.57
C ASP A 70 -5.96 0.70 -8.34
N ARG A 71 -5.75 -0.10 -9.39
CA ARG A 71 -5.02 -1.38 -9.27
C ARG A 71 -3.53 -1.20 -8.89
N PRO A 72 -2.72 -0.42 -9.63
CA PRO A 72 -1.31 -0.25 -9.31
C PRO A 72 -1.10 0.48 -7.98
N LEU A 73 -2.01 1.39 -7.62
CA LEU A 73 -1.97 2.06 -6.32
C LEU A 73 -2.11 1.06 -5.15
N ARG A 74 -2.95 0.03 -5.27
CA ARG A 74 -3.06 -1.01 -4.24
C ARG A 74 -1.75 -1.77 -4.06
N LEU A 75 -1.05 -2.09 -5.15
CA LEU A 75 0.26 -2.74 -5.07
C LEU A 75 1.31 -1.83 -4.42
N LEU A 76 1.29 -0.53 -4.73
CA LEU A 76 2.16 0.44 -4.07
C LEU A 76 1.89 0.54 -2.57
N VAL A 77 0.62 0.50 -2.14
CA VAL A 77 0.27 0.47 -0.70
C VAL A 77 0.83 -0.78 -0.02
N VAL A 78 0.79 -1.94 -0.68
CA VAL A 78 1.40 -3.18 -0.15
C VAL A 78 2.92 -3.02 -0.05
N ALA A 79 3.58 -2.52 -1.09
CA ALA A 79 5.02 -2.28 -1.08
C ALA A 79 5.44 -1.30 0.03
N LEU A 80 4.72 -0.19 0.20
CA LEU A 80 4.94 0.77 1.29
C LEU A 80 4.73 0.15 2.67
N SER A 81 3.76 -0.77 2.79
CA SER A 81 3.53 -1.46 4.06
C SER A 81 4.68 -2.40 4.41
N LEU A 82 5.26 -3.09 3.42
CA LEU A 82 6.44 -3.95 3.63
C LEU A 82 7.65 -3.11 4.06
N LEU A 83 7.88 -1.97 3.43
CA LEU A 83 8.95 -1.05 3.79
C LEU A 83 8.77 -0.52 5.23
N ALA A 84 7.54 -0.16 5.61
CA ALA A 84 7.23 0.26 6.98
C ALA A 84 7.49 -0.85 8.01
N VAL A 85 7.26 -2.12 7.66
CA VAL A 85 7.55 -3.24 8.56
C VAL A 85 9.03 -3.44 8.75
N GLN A 86 9.79 -3.36 7.66
CA GLN A 86 11.24 -3.46 7.70
C GLN A 86 11.84 -2.40 8.63
N THR A 87 11.35 -1.16 8.58
CA THR A 87 11.83 -0.06 9.43
C THR A 87 11.37 -0.18 10.89
N ILE A 88 10.16 -0.68 11.15
CA ILE A 88 9.62 -0.82 12.52
C ILE A 88 10.22 -2.02 13.24
N VAL A 89 10.30 -3.17 12.57
CA VAL A 89 10.78 -4.43 13.17
C VAL A 89 12.30 -4.47 13.26
N GLY A 90 13.01 -3.65 12.46
CA GLY A 90 14.47 -3.67 12.43
C GLY A 90 14.98 -5.00 11.86
N ILE A 91 14.38 -5.46 10.76
CA ILE A 91 14.79 -6.70 10.12
C ILE A 91 16.21 -6.52 9.56
N GLU A 92 17.16 -7.33 10.04
CA GLU A 92 18.55 -7.36 9.59
C GLU A 92 18.88 -8.66 8.83
N GLY A 93 19.99 -8.67 8.09
CA GLY A 93 20.51 -9.85 7.40
C GLY A 93 19.71 -10.27 6.15
N SER A 94 19.64 -11.57 5.88
CA SER A 94 19.03 -12.12 4.66
C SER A 94 17.53 -11.82 4.51
N LEU A 95 16.83 -11.65 5.63
CA LEU A 95 15.43 -11.24 5.62
C LEU A 95 15.28 -9.79 5.14
N HIS A 96 16.22 -8.90 5.48
CA HIS A 96 16.21 -7.52 5.01
C HIS A 96 16.25 -7.47 3.47
N GLU A 97 17.21 -8.19 2.88
CA GLU A 97 17.39 -8.26 1.42
C GLU A 97 16.15 -8.84 0.73
N LEU A 98 15.52 -9.87 1.32
CA LEU A 98 14.30 -10.48 0.79
C LEU A 98 13.13 -9.48 0.81
N PHE A 99 12.92 -8.76 1.91
CA PHE A 99 11.86 -7.75 2.01
C PHE A 99 12.10 -6.58 1.05
N GLU A 100 13.36 -6.16 0.89
CA GLU A 100 13.72 -5.10 -0.04
C GLU A 100 13.48 -5.54 -1.50
N ALA A 101 13.90 -6.75 -1.88
CA ALA A 101 13.64 -7.32 -3.20
C ALA A 101 12.13 -7.49 -3.49
N LEU A 102 11.35 -7.92 -2.49
CA LEU A 102 9.88 -7.98 -2.61
C LEU A 102 9.28 -6.58 -2.80
N THR A 103 9.77 -5.59 -2.07
CA THR A 103 9.30 -4.20 -2.19
C THR A 103 9.60 -3.64 -3.57
N TYR A 104 10.82 -3.83 -4.09
CA TYR A 104 11.19 -3.40 -5.44
C TYR A 104 10.38 -4.12 -6.52
N SER A 105 10.24 -5.44 -6.43
CA SER A 105 9.49 -6.21 -7.43
C SER A 105 8.01 -5.80 -7.48
N LEU A 106 7.36 -5.58 -6.33
CA LEU A 106 5.99 -5.05 -6.27
C LEU A 106 5.88 -3.64 -6.84
N THR A 107 6.88 -2.79 -6.61
CA THR A 107 6.93 -1.43 -7.14
C THR A 107 7.05 -1.44 -8.67
N ILE A 108 7.94 -2.26 -9.21
CA ILE A 108 8.10 -2.45 -10.66
C ILE A 108 6.81 -3.02 -11.26
N LEU A 109 6.19 -4.01 -10.62
CA LEU A 109 4.93 -4.59 -11.06
C LEU A 109 3.81 -3.54 -11.10
N ALA A 110 3.71 -2.69 -10.08
CA ALA A 110 2.76 -1.59 -10.03
C ALA A 110 2.98 -0.60 -11.19
N ALA A 111 4.24 -0.24 -11.46
CA ALA A 111 4.59 0.64 -12.58
C ALA A 111 4.21 0.01 -13.93
N LEU A 112 4.54 -1.27 -14.15
CA LEU A 112 4.17 -2.00 -15.36
C LEU A 112 2.66 -2.10 -15.54
N MET A 113 1.91 -2.39 -14.47
CA MET A 113 0.44 -2.43 -14.51
C MET A 113 -0.16 -1.07 -14.84
N LEU A 114 0.45 0.01 -14.35
CA LEU A 114 0.01 1.37 -14.67
C LEU A 114 0.23 1.68 -16.15
N LEU A 115 1.43 1.38 -16.67
CA LEU A 115 1.75 1.53 -18.09
C LEU A 115 0.83 0.69 -18.99
N TYR A 116 0.59 -0.57 -18.63
CA TYR A 116 -0.28 -1.47 -19.37
C TYR A 116 -1.72 -0.94 -19.44
N GLN A 117 -2.26 -0.48 -18.32
CA GLN A 117 -3.63 0.05 -18.29
C GLN A 117 -3.76 1.39 -19.01
N LEU A 118 -2.74 2.26 -18.95
CA LEU A 118 -2.70 3.46 -19.77
C LEU A 118 -2.69 3.10 -21.26
N GLY A 119 -1.85 2.14 -21.65
CA GLY A 119 -1.79 1.59 -23.00
C GLY A 119 -3.16 1.12 -23.49
N ASP A 120 -3.79 0.18 -22.78
CA ASP A 120 -5.08 -0.41 -23.17
C ASP A 120 -6.20 0.65 -23.32
N LYS A 121 -6.23 1.67 -22.47
CA LYS A 121 -7.21 2.77 -22.60
C LYS A 121 -6.94 3.64 -23.84
N VAL A 122 -5.68 3.96 -24.12
CA VAL A 122 -5.30 4.73 -25.32
C VAL A 122 -5.64 3.94 -26.58
N THR A 123 -5.33 2.64 -26.66
CA THR A 123 -5.58 1.82 -27.87
C THR A 123 -7.04 1.44 -28.08
N ARG A 124 -7.91 1.46 -27.07
CA ARG A 124 -9.35 1.20 -27.26
C ARG A 124 -10.14 2.42 -27.74
N THR A 125 -9.63 3.62 -27.51
CA THR A 125 -10.27 4.89 -27.93
C THR A 125 -10.63 4.96 -29.44
N PRO A 126 -9.79 4.48 -30.39
CA PRO A 126 -10.09 4.51 -31.83
C PRO A 126 -11.28 3.63 -32.25
N ASN A 127 -11.49 2.50 -31.58
CA ASN A 127 -12.56 1.56 -31.97
C ASN A 127 -13.94 2.08 -31.58
N THR A 128 -14.06 2.77 -30.45
CA THR A 128 -15.27 3.49 -30.06
C THR A 128 -15.56 4.69 -30.96
N LEU A 129 -14.52 5.39 -31.44
CA LEU A 129 -14.70 6.47 -32.40
C LEU A 129 -15.17 5.95 -33.75
N ARG A 130 -14.58 4.88 -34.31
CA ARG A 130 -15.05 4.26 -35.56
C ARG A 130 -16.48 3.72 -35.48
N ALA A 131 -16.89 3.17 -34.33
CA ALA A 131 -18.25 2.67 -34.14
C ALA A 131 -19.30 3.80 -34.06
N VAL A 132 -18.92 4.98 -33.55
CA VAL A 132 -19.84 6.12 -33.39
C VAL A 132 -19.82 7.06 -34.60
N THR A 133 -18.68 7.23 -35.29
CA THR A 133 -18.58 8.16 -36.44
C THR A 133 -18.94 7.53 -37.79
N ALA A 134 -19.11 6.20 -37.87
CA ALA A 134 -19.47 5.49 -39.11
C ALA A 134 -18.63 5.88 -40.33
N LEU A 135 -17.40 6.38 -40.11
CA LEU A 135 -16.45 6.67 -41.17
C LEU A 135 -15.84 5.34 -41.61
N ARG A 136 -16.41 4.81 -42.68
CA ARG A 136 -15.80 3.78 -43.52
C ARG A 136 -14.59 4.34 -44.24
#